data_AF-A0A1R4GCV4-F1
#
_entry.id   AF-A0A1R4GCV4-F1
#
_cell.length_a   1.000
_cell.length_b   1.000
_cell.length_c   1.000
_cell.angle_alpha   90.00
_cell.angle_beta   90.00
_cell.angle_gamma   90.00
#
_symmetry.space_group_name_H-M   'P 1'
#
loop_
_entity.id
_entity.type
_entity.pdbx_description
1 polymer ?
#
loop_
_entity_poly.entity_id
_entity_poly.type
_entity_poly.pdbx_seq_one_letter_code
_entity_poly.pdbx_strand_id
1 'polypeptide(L)'
;MSQYNPQQLQQKFERWSELYQEQLQAQQRFQEAEALYAELQAYYQSPQWMADHEADLQLQYSGDVHSIFSEDALWNMISDRNELAIQWMRLGLDALDNK
;
A
#
# COMPACT_ATOMS: atom_id res chain seq x y z
N MET A 1 9.48 -42.56 -7.33
CA MET A 1 8.18 -41.89 -7.14
C MET A 1 8.23 -41.19 -5.80
N SER A 2 8.02 -39.88 -5.77
CA SER A 2 7.89 -39.16 -4.49
C SER A 2 6.64 -39.67 -3.78
N GLN A 3 6.79 -40.21 -2.57
CA GLN A 3 5.66 -40.62 -1.75
C GLN A 3 5.14 -39.40 -1.00
N TYR A 4 3.88 -39.00 -1.26
CA TYR A 4 3.25 -37.89 -0.57
C TYR A 4 2.74 -38.31 0.81
N ASN A 5 2.89 -37.45 1.81
CA ASN A 5 2.28 -37.59 3.13
C ASN A 5 1.03 -36.68 3.22
N PRO A 6 -0.19 -37.24 3.24
CA PRO A 6 -1.42 -36.45 3.27
C PRO A 6 -1.50 -35.47 4.44
N GLN A 7 -1.00 -35.84 5.62
CA GLN A 7 -1.03 -34.95 6.79
C GLN A 7 -0.14 -33.71 6.61
N GLN A 8 1.03 -33.89 5.99
CA GLN A 8 1.92 -32.76 5.68
C GLN A 8 1.34 -31.86 4.58
N LEU A 9 0.62 -32.44 3.61
CA LEU A 9 -0.07 -31.66 2.58
C LEU A 9 -1.23 -30.87 3.16
N GLN A 10 -2.00 -31.43 4.10
CA GLN A 10 -3.07 -30.74 4.79
C GLN A 10 -2.56 -29.49 5.52
N GLN A 11 -1.46 -29.61 6.28
CA GLN A 11 -0.84 -28.47 6.97
C GLN A 11 -0.37 -27.37 6.00
N LYS A 12 0.19 -27.75 4.84
CA LYS A 12 0.58 -26.80 3.80
C LYS A 12 -0.63 -26.09 3.21
N PHE A 13 -1.73 -26.81 3.00
CA PHE A 13 -2.97 -26.24 2.47
C PHE A 13 -3.62 -25.27 3.47
N GLU A 14 -3.66 -25.62 4.76
CA GLU A 14 -4.12 -24.73 5.82
C GLU A 14 -3.31 -23.43 5.85
N ARG A 15 -1.97 -23.56 5.82
CA ARG A 15 -1.10 -22.37 5.78
C ARG A 15 -1.32 -21.53 4.53
N TRP A 16 -1.49 -22.17 3.37
CA TRP A 16 -1.81 -21.47 2.13
C TRP A 16 -3.16 -20.73 2.24
N SER A 17 -4.17 -21.34 2.87
CA SER A 17 -5.49 -20.74 3.05
C SER A 17 -5.44 -19.51 3.95
N GLU A 18 -4.69 -19.55 5.05
CA GLU A 18 -4.46 -18.38 5.92
C GLU A 18 -3.82 -17.23 5.14
N LEU A 19 -2.70 -17.50 4.45
CA LEU A 19 -1.98 -16.50 3.65
C LEU A 19 -2.87 -15.91 2.55
N TYR A 20 -3.72 -16.74 1.93
CA TYR A 20 -4.66 -16.27 0.92
C TYR A 20 -5.66 -15.28 1.50
N GLN A 21 -6.20 -15.53 2.70
CA GLN A 21 -7.09 -14.57 3.37
C GLN A 21 -6.37 -13.27 3.74
N GLU A 22 -5.14 -13.35 4.25
CA GLU A 22 -4.32 -12.15 4.54
C GLU A 22 -4.08 -11.30 3.29
N GLN A 23 -3.82 -11.93 2.14
CA GLN A 23 -3.65 -11.25 0.87
C GLN A 23 -4.94 -10.55 0.40
N LEU A 24 -6.10 -11.20 0.52
CA LEU A 24 -7.39 -10.56 0.20
C LEU A 24 -7.64 -9.34 1.09
N GLN A 25 -7.34 -9.43 2.37
CA GLN A 25 -7.46 -8.29 3.29
C GLN A 25 -6.48 -7.17 2.94
N ALA A 26 -5.25 -7.51 2.55
CA ALA A 26 -4.25 -6.53 2.10
C ALA A 26 -4.69 -5.83 0.80
N GLN A 27 -5.36 -6.53 -0.13
CA GLN A 27 -5.95 -5.91 -1.33
C GLN A 27 -7.04 -4.90 -0.98
N GLN A 28 -7.91 -5.21 -0.02
CA GLN A 28 -8.94 -4.27 0.44
C GLN A 28 -8.33 -3.02 1.07
N ARG A 29 -7.32 -3.20 1.94
CA ARG A 29 -6.57 -2.08 2.53
C ARG A 29 -5.84 -1.25 1.48
N PHE A 30 -5.30 -1.88 0.44
CA PHE A 30 -4.70 -1.18 -0.68
C PHE A 30 -5.73 -0.30 -1.41
N GLN A 31 -6.94 -0.81 -1.67
CA GLN A 31 -8.01 -0.01 -2.28
C GLN A 31 -8.43 1.20 -1.42
N GLU A 32 -8.50 1.01 -0.10
CA GLU A 32 -8.77 2.11 0.84
C GLU A 32 -7.65 3.16 0.79
N ALA A 33 -6.39 2.72 0.81
CA ALA A 33 -5.24 3.61 0.70
C ALA A 33 -5.23 4.39 -0.63
N GLU A 34 -5.62 3.77 -1.74
CA GLU A 34 -5.73 4.43 -3.04
C GLU A 34 -6.81 5.52 -3.07
N ALA A 35 -7.92 5.31 -2.36
CA ALA A 35 -8.96 6.33 -2.24
C ALA A 35 -8.46 7.56 -1.45
N LEU A 36 -7.77 7.33 -0.33
CA LEU A 36 -7.14 8.40 0.46
C LEU A 36 -6.04 9.13 -0.34
N TYR A 37 -5.21 8.36 -1.03
CA TYR A 37 -4.15 8.87 -1.90
C TYR A 37 -4.72 9.82 -2.97
N ALA A 38 -5.83 9.46 -3.62
CA ALA A 38 -6.42 10.29 -4.67
C ALA A 38 -6.84 11.67 -4.15
N GLU A 39 -7.41 11.75 -2.96
CA GLU A 39 -7.79 13.01 -2.32
C GLU A 39 -6.56 13.84 -1.93
N LEU A 40 -5.58 13.21 -1.28
CA LEU A 40 -4.34 13.87 -0.85
C LEU A 40 -3.52 14.37 -2.05
N GLN A 41 -3.45 13.59 -3.13
CA GLN A 41 -2.79 13.97 -4.36
C GLN A 41 -3.49 15.16 -5.02
N ALA A 42 -4.83 15.14 -5.08
CA ALA A 42 -5.60 16.26 -5.64
C ALA A 42 -5.38 17.54 -4.84
N TYR A 43 -5.34 17.46 -3.49
CA TYR A 43 -5.01 18.59 -2.64
C TYR A 43 -3.59 19.10 -2.90
N TYR A 44 -2.58 18.22 -2.88
CA TYR A 44 -1.18 18.59 -3.11
C TYR A 44 -0.95 19.32 -4.45
N GLN A 45 -1.68 18.90 -5.50
CA GLN A 45 -1.59 19.49 -6.83
C GLN A 45 -2.43 20.76 -7.00
N SER A 46 -3.23 21.12 -6.00
CA SER A 46 -4.10 22.29 -6.06
C SER A 46 -3.34 23.57 -5.69
N PRO A 47 -3.76 24.74 -6.21
CA PRO A 47 -3.26 26.03 -5.74
C PRO A 47 -3.54 26.27 -4.25
N GLN A 48 -4.51 25.56 -3.66
CA GLN A 48 -4.88 25.70 -2.26
C GLN A 48 -3.76 25.19 -1.34
N TRP A 49 -3.10 24.07 -1.68
CA TRP A 49 -1.99 23.57 -0.85
C TRP A 49 -0.87 24.60 -0.71
N MET A 50 -0.49 25.27 -1.81
CA MET A 50 0.50 26.35 -1.78
C MET A 50 0.06 27.52 -0.89
N ALA A 51 -1.20 27.96 -1.02
CA ALA A 51 -1.73 29.06 -0.22
C ALA A 51 -1.79 28.71 1.28
N ASP A 52 -2.20 27.49 1.61
CA ASP A 52 -2.28 26.98 2.98
C ASP A 52 -0.88 26.82 3.60
N HIS A 53 0.08 26.34 2.82
CA HIS A 53 1.49 26.24 3.21
C HIS A 53 2.12 27.63 3.45
N GLU A 54 1.93 28.59 2.54
CA GLU A 54 2.42 29.97 2.67
C GLU A 54 1.76 30.74 3.83
N ALA A 55 0.52 30.39 4.18
CA ALA A 55 -0.20 30.95 5.32
C ALA A 55 0.27 30.42 6.69
N ASP A 56 1.26 29.49 6.71
CA ASP A 56 1.82 28.88 7.92
C ASP A 56 0.74 28.29 8.86
N LEU A 57 -0.24 27.62 8.25
CA LEU A 57 -1.35 27.00 8.98
C LEU A 57 -0.84 25.92 9.93
N GLN A 58 -1.17 26.07 11.22
CA GLN A 58 -0.78 25.14 12.26
C GLN A 58 -1.73 23.95 12.30
N LEU A 59 -1.24 22.78 11.88
CA LEU A 59 -1.98 21.52 11.96
C LEU A 59 -1.71 20.81 13.28
N GLN A 60 -2.76 20.22 13.87
CA GLN A 60 -2.61 19.27 14.96
C GLN A 60 -2.54 17.85 14.39
N TYR A 61 -1.46 17.12 14.66
CA TYR A 61 -1.26 15.75 14.23
C TYR A 61 -0.46 14.97 15.29
N SER A 62 -0.49 13.63 15.23
CA SER A 62 0.09 12.78 16.29
C SER A 62 1.61 12.88 16.42
N GLY A 63 2.29 13.33 15.36
CA GLY A 63 3.75 13.34 15.27
C GLY A 63 4.36 12.02 14.77
N ASP A 64 3.55 10.97 14.57
CA ASP A 64 4.03 9.67 14.06
C ASP A 64 4.47 9.75 12.59
N VAL A 65 3.88 10.68 11.85
CA VAL A 65 4.22 11.01 10.45
C VAL A 65 4.44 12.51 10.32
N HIS A 66 5.18 12.91 9.30
CA HIS A 66 5.41 14.32 9.00
C HIS A 66 4.11 15.03 8.58
N SER A 67 4.05 16.34 8.84
CA SER A 67 2.95 17.19 8.38
C SER A 67 2.84 17.18 6.87
N ILE A 68 1.62 17.29 6.34
CA ILE A 68 1.34 17.46 4.90
C ILE A 68 1.92 18.75 4.31
N PHE A 69 2.33 19.69 5.16
CA PHE A 69 3.06 20.92 4.79
C PHE A 69 4.58 20.80 4.93
N SER A 70 5.11 19.64 5.35
CA SER A 70 6.56 19.43 5.24
C SER A 70 6.95 19.27 3.77
N GLU A 71 8.17 19.70 3.44
CA GLU A 71 8.67 19.77 2.05
C GLU A 71 8.44 18.48 1.27
N ASP A 72 8.60 17.31 1.91
CA ASP A 72 8.59 16.02 1.21
C ASP A 72 7.47 15.05 1.62
N ALA A 73 6.56 15.35 2.55
CA ALA A 73 5.59 14.35 3.03
C ALA A 73 4.68 13.80 1.92
N LEU A 74 3.98 14.68 1.20
CA LEU A 74 3.08 14.28 0.12
C LEU A 74 3.86 13.83 -1.13
N TRP A 75 5.08 14.34 -1.33
CA TRP A 75 5.96 13.88 -2.41
C TRP A 75 6.43 12.44 -2.19
N ASN A 76 6.92 12.11 -0.99
CA ASN A 76 7.34 10.76 -0.59
C ASN A 76 6.17 9.78 -0.71
N MET A 77 4.98 10.17 -0.24
CA MET A 77 3.75 9.35 -0.37
C MET A 77 3.50 8.92 -1.82
N ILE A 78 3.69 9.83 -2.80
CA ILE A 78 3.51 9.51 -4.23
C ILE A 78 4.56 8.50 -4.70
N SER A 79 5.82 8.66 -4.31
CA SER A 79 6.90 7.73 -4.68
C SER A 79 6.66 6.34 -4.08
N ASP A 80 6.44 6.26 -2.77
CA ASP A 80 6.24 5.01 -2.02
C ASP A 80 5.03 4.24 -2.56
N ARG A 81 3.92 4.94 -2.84
CA ARG A 81 2.73 4.34 -3.45
C ARG A 81 3.03 3.72 -4.81
N ASN A 82 3.77 4.41 -5.66
CA ASN A 82 4.11 3.90 -6.99
C ASN A 82 5.01 2.66 -6.92
N GLU A 83 6.00 2.67 -6.03
CA GLU A 83 6.87 1.52 -5.80
C GLU A 83 6.07 0.30 -5.33
N LEU A 84 5.19 0.47 -4.35
CA LEU A 84 4.35 -0.60 -3.84
C LEU A 84 3.45 -1.20 -4.94
N ALA A 85 2.79 -0.35 -5.73
CA ALA A 85 1.92 -0.82 -6.81
C ALA A 85 2.69 -1.63 -7.87
N ILE A 86 3.92 -1.19 -8.22
CA ILE A 86 4.79 -1.91 -9.16
C ILE A 86 5.22 -3.26 -8.58
N GLN A 87 5.58 -3.31 -7.29
CA GLN A 87 5.96 -4.56 -6.63
C GLN A 87 4.81 -5.58 -6.67
N TRP A 88 3.59 -5.16 -6.32
CA TRP A 88 2.41 -6.03 -6.35
C TRP A 88 2.09 -6.53 -7.76
N MET A 89 2.19 -5.66 -8.77
CA MET A 89 2.01 -6.06 -10.17
C MET A 89 3.03 -7.13 -10.58
N ARG A 90 4.31 -6.94 -10.26
CA ARG A 90 5.38 -7.91 -10.57
C ARG A 90 5.17 -9.24 -9.86
N LEU A 91 4.83 -9.22 -8.57
CA LEU A 91 4.52 -10.44 -7.81
C LEU A 91 3.38 -11.24 -8.43
N GLY A 92 2.33 -10.55 -8.89
CA GLY A 92 1.21 -11.18 -9.58
C GLY A 92 1.61 -11.84 -10.90
N LEU A 93 2.44 -11.16 -11.71
CA LEU A 93 2.95 -11.69 -12.97
C LEU A 93 3.88 -12.89 -12.73
N ASP A 94 4.83 -12.79 -11.80
CA ASP A 94 5.76 -13.87 -11.47
C ASP A 94 5.02 -15.15 -11.02
N ALA A 95 3.91 -15.02 -10.30
CA ALA A 95 3.08 -16.16 -9.88
C ALA A 95 2.36 -16.86 -11.06
N LEU A 96 2.17 -16.16 -12.18
CA LEU A 96 1.53 -16.69 -13.39
C LEU A 96 2.54 -17.24 -14.40
N ASP A 97 3.69 -16.57 -14.53
CA ASP A 97 4.71 -16.88 -15.52
C ASP A 97 5.62 -18.05 -15.11
N ASN A 98 5.83 -18.29 -13.81
CA ASN A 98 6.66 -19.40 -13.31
C ASN A 98 5.92 -20.77 -13.31
N LYS A 99 5.18 -21.07 -14.38
CA LYS A 99 4.51 -22.37 -14.60
C LYS A 99 5.40 -23.37 -15.33
#